data_AF-A0A962BU29-F1
#
_entry.id   AF-A0A962BU29-F1
#
_cell.length_a   1.000
_cell.length_b   1.000
_cell.length_c   1.000
_cell.angle_alpha   90.00
_cell.angle_beta   90.00
_cell.angle_gamma   90.00
#
_symmetry.space_group_name_H-M   'P 1'
#
loop_
_entity.id
_entity.type
_entity.pdbx_description
1 polymer ?
#
loop_
_entity_poly.entity_id
_entity_poly.type
_entity_poly.pdbx_seq_one_letter_code
_entity_poly.pdbx_strand_id
1 'polypeptide(L)'
;MKHSSDPTTGKALRHVTSVILVLVGLVNIAPVAGVLSASMLSDAYGIASPDGDLLILMRHRALLFGIVGGLLLVSAFRRHLQSAAILSGMISMSGFIALTLIAGEHGEKIHRIMLIDMAATIALAIAVALHYRDGHAAPASRR
;
A
#
# COMPACT_ATOMS: atom_id res chain seq x y z
N MET A 1 24.68 17.47 24.81
CA MET A 1 24.69 17.62 23.34
C MET A 1 23.27 17.91 22.88
N LYS A 2 23.06 19.11 22.36
CA LYS A 2 21.76 19.70 22.02
C LYS A 2 21.31 19.06 20.71
N HIS A 3 20.39 18.10 20.76
CA HIS A 3 19.73 17.58 19.56
C HIS A 3 18.83 18.71 19.02
N SER A 4 19.41 19.55 18.18
CA SER A 4 18.70 20.57 17.42
C SER A 4 17.84 19.85 16.39
N SER A 5 16.60 19.56 16.75
CA SER A 5 15.54 19.17 15.82
C SER A 5 15.29 20.36 14.90
N ASP A 6 16.05 20.45 13.81
CA ASP A 6 15.93 21.51 12.82
C ASP A 6 14.50 21.51 12.24
N PRO A 7 13.75 22.63 12.29
CA PRO A 7 12.41 22.73 11.70
C PRO A 7 12.37 22.40 10.20
N THR A 8 13.50 22.45 9.49
CA THR A 8 13.61 21.97 8.10
C THR A 8 13.51 20.43 8.00
N THR A 9 14.07 19.71 8.97
CA THR A 9 14.09 18.24 9.02
C THR A 9 12.68 17.70 9.16
N GLY A 10 11.86 18.31 10.04
CA GLY A 10 10.45 17.95 10.19
C GLY A 10 9.61 18.24 8.94
N LYS A 11 9.95 19.25 8.13
CA LYS A 11 9.28 19.51 6.85
C LYS A 11 9.65 18.44 5.81
N ALA A 12 10.94 18.12 5.69
CA ALA A 12 11.45 17.12 4.76
C ALA A 12 10.86 15.72 5.03
N LEU A 13 10.84 15.28 6.30
CA LEU A 13 10.26 14.00 6.73
C LEU A 13 8.80 13.83 6.32
N ARG A 14 8.00 14.90 6.42
CA ARG A 14 6.60 14.89 5.99
C ARG A 14 6.45 14.76 4.48
N HIS A 15 7.26 15.46 3.70
CA HIS A 15 7.25 15.33 2.24
C HIS A 15 7.64 13.92 1.81
N VAL A 16 8.67 13.33 2.41
CA VAL A 16 9.08 11.94 2.15
C VAL A 16 7.94 10.97 2.48
N THR A 17 7.27 11.14 3.62
CA THR A 17 6.12 10.29 4.00
C THR A 17 4.99 10.40 2.98
N SER A 18 4.62 11.61 2.55
CA SER A 18 3.57 11.80 1.53
C SER A 18 3.97 11.20 0.18
N VAL A 19 5.24 11.32 -0.23
CA VAL A 19 5.73 10.69 -1.47
C VAL A 19 5.62 9.16 -1.39
N ILE A 20 6.01 8.56 -0.26
CA ILE A 20 5.87 7.11 -0.06
C ILE A 20 4.40 6.68 -0.13
N LEU A 21 3.50 7.42 0.54
CA LEU A 21 2.05 7.12 0.49
C LEU A 21 1.48 7.23 -0.91
N VAL A 22 1.96 8.19 -1.72
CA VAL A 22 1.55 8.32 -3.11
C VAL A 22 2.03 7.14 -3.95
N LEU A 23 3.32 6.80 -3.86
CA LEU A 23 3.91 5.68 -4.61
C LEU A 23 3.23 4.35 -4.25
N VAL A 24 3.04 4.09 -2.96
CA VAL A 24 2.39 2.85 -2.51
C VAL A 24 0.89 2.87 -2.87
N GLY A 25 0.21 4.01 -2.78
CA GLY A 25 -1.17 4.16 -3.25
C GLY A 25 -1.32 3.83 -4.74
N LEU A 26 -0.40 4.29 -5.59
CA LEU A 26 -0.40 3.97 -7.02
C LEU A 26 -0.19 2.48 -7.30
N VAL A 27 0.72 1.83 -6.57
CA VAL A 27 0.93 0.38 -6.66
C VAL A 27 -0.35 -0.39 -6.33
N ASN A 28 -1.05 -0.01 -5.27
CA ASN A 28 -2.32 -0.64 -4.88
C ASN A 28 -3.46 -0.38 -5.87
N ILE A 29 -3.38 0.66 -6.71
CA ILE A 29 -4.39 0.94 -7.73
C ILE A 29 -4.15 0.09 -8.99
N ALA A 30 -2.94 -0.41 -9.22
CA ALA A 30 -2.63 -1.20 -10.42
C ALA A 30 -3.62 -2.38 -10.67
N PRO A 31 -4.06 -3.15 -9.65
CA PRO A 31 -5.07 -4.19 -9.82
C PRO A 31 -6.43 -3.70 -10.34
N VAL A 32 -6.80 -2.43 -10.09
CA VAL A 32 -8.08 -1.84 -10.54
C VAL A 32 -8.19 -1.86 -12.07
N ALA A 33 -7.07 -1.76 -12.80
CA ALA A 33 -7.06 -1.91 -14.25
C ALA A 33 -7.58 -3.29 -14.71
N GLY A 34 -7.38 -4.34 -13.90
CA GLY A 34 -7.91 -5.68 -14.13
C GLY A 34 -9.43 -5.80 -13.94
N VAL A 35 -10.09 -4.85 -13.25
CA VAL A 35 -11.56 -4.78 -13.17
C VAL A 35 -12.15 -4.30 -14.48
N LEU A 36 -11.49 -3.31 -15.10
CA LEU A 36 -11.98 -2.58 -16.27
C LEU A 36 -11.82 -3.37 -17.57
N SER A 37 -11.00 -4.42 -17.60
CA SER A 37 -10.77 -5.21 -18.82
C SER A 37 -10.70 -6.71 -18.52
N ALA A 38 -11.79 -7.41 -18.86
CA ALA A 38 -11.83 -8.89 -18.83
C ALA A 38 -10.85 -9.52 -19.84
N SER A 39 -10.52 -8.79 -20.92
CA SER A 39 -9.50 -9.18 -21.88
C SER A 39 -8.09 -9.08 -21.30
N MET A 40 -7.77 -8.02 -20.54
CA MET A 40 -6.50 -7.96 -19.78
C MET A 40 -6.44 -9.01 -18.68
N LEU A 41 -7.55 -9.38 -18.04
CA LEU A 41 -7.54 -10.46 -17.05
C LEU A 41 -7.30 -11.83 -17.69
N SER A 42 -7.87 -12.07 -18.88
CA SER A 42 -7.62 -13.29 -19.66
C SER A 42 -6.16 -13.36 -20.14
N ASP A 43 -5.62 -12.23 -20.65
CA ASP A 43 -4.22 -12.11 -21.06
C ASP A 43 -3.25 -12.16 -19.86
N ALA A 44 -3.63 -11.60 -18.71
CA ALA A 44 -2.84 -11.57 -17.48
C ALA A 44 -2.97 -12.84 -16.63
N TYR A 45 -3.81 -13.81 -16.98
CA TYR A 45 -3.83 -15.11 -16.31
C TYR A 45 -3.66 -16.30 -17.26
N GLY A 46 -3.69 -16.07 -18.59
CA GLY A 46 -3.54 -17.12 -19.59
C GLY A 46 -4.72 -18.09 -19.64
N ILE A 47 -5.87 -17.69 -19.08
CA ILE A 47 -7.08 -18.51 -18.98
C ILE A 47 -8.06 -17.97 -20.03
N ALA A 48 -8.30 -18.76 -21.08
CA ALA A 48 -9.38 -18.49 -22.02
C ALA A 48 -10.71 -18.73 -21.27
N SER A 49 -11.32 -17.65 -20.77
CA SER A 49 -12.55 -17.67 -19.96
C SER A 49 -12.36 -18.16 -18.52
N PRO A 50 -11.91 -17.31 -17.59
CA PRO A 50 -12.08 -17.61 -16.16
C PRO A 50 -13.56 -17.86 -15.87
N ASP A 51 -13.86 -18.94 -15.14
CA ASP A 51 -15.23 -19.19 -14.64
C ASP A 51 -15.78 -17.94 -13.96
N GLY A 52 -17.11 -17.70 -14.08
CA GLY A 52 -17.76 -16.48 -13.60
C GLY A 52 -17.43 -16.15 -12.14
N ASP A 53 -17.32 -17.18 -11.30
CA ASP A 53 -16.99 -17.05 -9.89
C ASP A 53 -15.54 -16.56 -9.66
N LEU A 54 -14.57 -17.07 -10.42
CA LEU A 54 -13.17 -16.63 -10.34
C LEU A 54 -13.01 -15.18 -10.83
N LEU A 55 -13.74 -14.80 -11.89
CA LEU A 55 -13.76 -13.43 -12.39
C LEU A 55 -14.30 -12.45 -11.34
N ILE A 56 -15.35 -12.83 -10.60
CA ILE A 56 -15.90 -12.03 -9.50
C ILE A 56 -14.87 -11.88 -8.37
N LEU A 57 -14.19 -12.96 -7.97
CA LEU A 57 -13.15 -12.91 -6.92
C LEU A 57 -11.98 -12.00 -7.31
N MET A 58 -11.52 -12.06 -8.57
CA MET A 58 -10.46 -11.18 -9.07
C MET A 58 -10.89 -9.71 -9.09
N ARG A 59 -12.14 -9.42 -9.50
CA ARG A 59 -12.70 -8.05 -9.46
C ARG A 59 -12.88 -7.54 -8.05
N HIS A 60 -13.33 -8.38 -7.12
CA HIS A 60 -13.48 -8.02 -5.71
C HIS A 60 -12.13 -7.68 -5.09
N ARG A 61 -11.10 -8.49 -5.35
CA ARG A 61 -9.73 -8.21 -4.92
C ARG A 61 -9.26 -6.87 -5.46
N ALA A 62 -9.43 -6.63 -6.75
CA ALA A 62 -9.01 -5.38 -7.36
C ALA A 62 -9.78 -4.16 -6.81
N LEU A 63 -11.04 -4.32 -6.45
CA LEU A 63 -11.83 -3.29 -5.76
C LEU A 63 -11.28 -3.00 -4.35
N LEU A 64 -10.96 -4.04 -3.56
CA LEU A 64 -10.34 -3.86 -2.23
C LEU A 64 -9.00 -3.14 -2.32
N PHE A 65 -8.14 -3.56 -3.26
CA PHE A 65 -6.87 -2.89 -3.53
C PHE A 65 -7.06 -1.44 -3.99
N GLY A 66 -8.08 -1.16 -4.82
CA GLY A 66 -8.45 0.21 -5.21
C GLY A 66 -8.90 1.07 -4.03
N ILE A 67 -9.68 0.53 -3.10
CA ILE A 67 -10.11 1.24 -1.88
C ILE A 67 -8.89 1.56 -1.00
N VAL A 68 -8.02 0.59 -0.76
CA VAL A 68 -6.80 0.76 0.05
C VAL A 68 -5.85 1.76 -0.62
N GLY A 69 -5.62 1.63 -1.93
CA GLY A 69 -4.78 2.55 -2.71
C GLY A 69 -5.33 3.97 -2.73
N GLY A 70 -6.64 4.13 -2.92
CA GLY A 70 -7.33 5.42 -2.83
C GLY A 70 -7.20 6.04 -1.43
N LEU A 71 -7.38 5.24 -0.38
CA LEU A 71 -7.21 5.69 1.00
C LEU A 71 -5.77 6.16 1.27
N LEU A 72 -4.77 5.42 0.79
CA LEU A 72 -3.35 5.81 0.86
C LEU A 72 -3.09 7.13 0.13
N LEU A 73 -3.61 7.30 -1.10
CA LEU A 73 -3.50 8.55 -1.84
C LEU A 73 -4.14 9.73 -1.11
N VAL A 74 -5.37 9.58 -0.63
CA VAL A 74 -6.07 10.64 0.11
C VAL A 74 -5.34 10.99 1.41
N SER A 75 -4.77 10.00 2.08
CA SER A 75 -4.00 10.19 3.32
C SER A 75 -2.69 10.96 3.10
N ALA A 76 -2.14 10.96 1.87
CA ALA A 76 -0.98 11.77 1.53
C ALA A 76 -1.26 13.28 1.69
N PHE A 77 -2.52 13.70 1.47
CA PHE A 77 -2.98 15.09 1.64
C PHE A 77 -3.66 15.34 2.99
N ARG A 78 -4.18 14.31 3.65
CA ARG A 78 -4.89 14.40 4.93
C ARG A 78 -4.16 13.60 6.03
N ARG A 79 -3.34 14.29 6.83
CA ARG A 79 -2.53 13.68 7.92
C ARG A 79 -3.36 12.84 8.90
N HIS A 80 -4.59 13.24 9.21
CA HIS A 80 -5.45 12.51 10.14
C HIS A 80 -5.82 11.08 9.66
N LEU A 81 -5.77 10.83 8.34
CA LEU A 81 -6.05 9.52 7.75
C LEU A 81 -4.82 8.64 7.61
N GLN A 82 -3.60 9.17 7.81
CA GLN A 82 -2.37 8.42 7.55
C GLN A 82 -2.26 7.17 8.40
N SER A 83 -2.57 7.27 9.70
CA SER A 83 -2.48 6.12 10.61
C SER A 83 -3.41 4.99 10.17
N ALA A 84 -4.66 5.32 9.82
CA ALA A 84 -5.63 4.35 9.32
C ALA A 84 -5.22 3.76 7.97
N ALA A 85 -4.80 4.61 7.02
CA ALA A 85 -4.39 4.20 5.68
C ALA A 85 -3.16 3.28 5.70
N ILE A 86 -2.17 3.61 6.53
CA ILE A 86 -0.97 2.81 6.73
C ILE A 86 -1.35 1.45 7.33
N LEU A 87 -2.18 1.41 8.37
CA LEU A 87 -2.60 0.15 8.98
C LEU A 87 -3.38 -0.73 7.99
N SER A 88 -4.32 -0.15 7.25
CA SER A 88 -5.07 -0.86 6.20
C SER A 88 -4.15 -1.41 5.11
N GLY A 89 -3.19 -0.62 4.64
CA GLY A 89 -2.19 -1.06 3.66
C GLY A 89 -1.32 -2.21 4.17
N MET A 90 -0.80 -2.11 5.40
CA MET A 90 0.00 -3.17 6.03
C MET A 90 -0.76 -4.49 6.12
N ILE A 91 -1.99 -4.44 6.62
CA ILE A 91 -2.83 -5.64 6.79
C ILE A 91 -3.11 -6.28 5.42
N SER A 92 -3.49 -5.47 4.42
CA SER A 92 -3.84 -5.97 3.08
C SER A 92 -2.64 -6.65 2.41
N MET A 93 -1.48 -6.00 2.37
CA MET A 93 -0.30 -6.53 1.68
C MET A 93 0.30 -7.72 2.40
N SER A 94 0.45 -7.64 3.72
CA SER A 94 0.99 -8.75 4.52
C SER A 94 0.08 -9.96 4.44
N GLY A 95 -1.24 -9.76 4.44
CA GLY A 95 -2.22 -10.83 4.23
C GLY A 95 -2.08 -11.48 2.86
N PHE A 96 -1.94 -10.70 1.79
CA PHE A 96 -1.73 -11.24 0.45
C PHE A 96 -0.42 -12.03 0.33
N ILE A 97 0.68 -11.51 0.88
CA ILE A 97 1.97 -12.20 0.90
C ILE A 97 1.85 -13.52 1.66
N ALA A 98 1.26 -13.51 2.86
CA ALA A 98 1.07 -14.73 3.66
C ALA A 98 0.23 -15.78 2.94
N LEU A 99 -0.90 -15.38 2.34
CA LEU A 99 -1.76 -16.30 1.58
C LEU A 99 -1.04 -16.89 0.37
N THR A 100 -0.23 -16.08 -0.33
CA THR A 100 0.58 -16.55 -1.46
C THR A 100 1.59 -17.58 -0.96
N LEU A 101 2.35 -17.28 0.10
CA LEU A 101 3.32 -18.23 0.65
C LEU A 101 2.68 -19.55 1.11
N ILE A 102 1.49 -19.50 1.72
CA ILE A 102 0.75 -20.70 2.16
C ILE A 102 0.25 -21.52 0.98
N ALA A 103 -0.18 -20.87 -0.11
CA ALA A 103 -0.67 -21.56 -1.31
C ALA A 103 0.43 -22.35 -2.05
N GLY A 104 1.71 -21.99 -1.86
CA GLY A 104 2.86 -22.73 -2.41
C GLY A 104 3.09 -22.49 -3.91
N GLU A 105 2.20 -22.96 -4.78
CA GLU A 105 2.32 -22.81 -6.24
C GLU A 105 1.45 -21.67 -6.79
N HIS A 106 2.06 -20.77 -7.57
CA HIS A 106 1.39 -19.65 -8.22
C HIS A 106 2.10 -19.31 -9.53
N GLY A 107 1.34 -18.82 -10.52
CA GLY A 107 1.92 -18.40 -11.80
C GLY A 107 2.85 -17.19 -11.68
N GLU A 108 3.74 -17.01 -12.67
CA GLU A 108 4.75 -15.93 -12.71
C GLU A 108 4.17 -14.52 -12.47
N LYS A 109 2.93 -14.28 -12.91
CA LYS A 109 2.27 -12.98 -12.77
C LYS A 109 1.86 -12.69 -11.33
N ILE A 110 1.39 -13.70 -10.59
CA ILE A 110 1.13 -13.59 -9.15
C ILE A 110 2.45 -13.37 -8.39
N HIS A 111 3.51 -14.07 -8.79
CA HIS A 111 4.84 -13.89 -8.20
C HIS A 111 5.36 -12.45 -8.37
N ARG A 112 5.22 -11.84 -9.56
CA ARG A 112 5.61 -10.44 -9.79
C ARG A 112 4.82 -9.47 -8.92
N ILE A 113 3.51 -9.68 -8.75
CA ILE A 113 2.67 -8.85 -7.88
C ILE A 113 3.11 -8.99 -6.42
N MET A 114 3.42 -10.21 -5.96
CA MET A 114 3.93 -10.46 -4.61
C MET A 114 5.25 -9.69 -4.34
N LEU A 115 6.18 -9.66 -5.30
CA LEU A 115 7.43 -8.90 -5.15
C LEU A 115 7.17 -7.38 -5.03
N ILE A 116 6.23 -6.86 -5.82
CA ILE A 116 5.82 -5.46 -5.76
C ILE A 116 5.19 -5.13 -4.40
N ASP A 117 4.27 -5.97 -3.91
CA ASP A 117 3.63 -5.80 -2.60
C ASP A 117 4.64 -5.92 -1.45
N MET A 118 5.65 -6.78 -1.58
CA MET A 118 6.73 -6.90 -0.59
C MET A 118 7.56 -5.62 -0.52
N ALA A 119 7.95 -5.06 -1.67
CA ALA A 119 8.64 -3.77 -1.73
C ALA A 119 7.79 -2.62 -1.17
N ALA A 120 6.49 -2.61 -1.50
CA ALA A 120 5.54 -1.62 -1.00
C ALA A 120 5.33 -1.73 0.52
N THR A 121 5.28 -2.94 1.06
CA THR A 121 5.19 -3.20 2.51
C THR A 121 6.42 -2.67 3.25
N ILE A 122 7.62 -2.91 2.70
CA ILE A 122 8.87 -2.37 3.25
C ILE A 122 8.85 -0.83 3.23
N ALA A 123 8.41 -0.24 2.12
CA ALA A 123 8.27 1.21 2.02
C ALA A 123 7.27 1.77 3.05
N LEU A 124 6.14 1.09 3.27
CA LEU A 124 5.15 1.48 4.27
C LEU A 124 5.72 1.37 5.70
N ALA A 125 6.51 0.33 5.99
CA ALA A 125 7.19 0.18 7.27
C ALA A 125 8.20 1.33 7.53
N ILE A 126 8.89 1.79 6.49
CA ILE A 126 9.74 2.99 6.59
C ILE A 126 8.87 4.23 6.87
N ALA A 127 7.75 4.40 6.17
CA ALA A 127 6.83 5.51 6.44
C ALA A 127 6.29 5.51 7.88
N VAL A 128 6.00 4.34 8.45
CA VAL A 128 5.65 4.17 9.87
C VAL A 128 6.78 4.68 10.77
N ALA A 129 8.00 4.22 10.55
CA ALA A 129 9.16 4.61 11.36
C ALA A 129 9.42 6.12 11.31
N LEU A 130 9.24 6.76 10.15
CA LEU A 130 9.35 8.21 10.00
C LEU A 130 8.19 8.94 10.70
N HIS A 131 6.97 8.42 10.61
CA HIS A 131 5.79 9.01 11.26
C HIS A 131 5.91 8.99 12.80
N TYR A 132 6.42 7.90 13.38
CA TYR A 132 6.66 7.82 14.84
C TYR A 132 7.74 8.77 15.32
N ARG A 133 8.77 9.06 14.50
CA ARG A 133 9.83 10.03 14.82
C ARG A 133 9.31 11.47 14.84
N ASP A 134 8.39 11.82 13.95
CA ASP A 134 7.71 13.12 13.97
C ASP A 134 6.79 13.28 15.20
N GLY A 135 6.13 12.20 15.64
CA GLY A 135 5.20 12.22 16.77
C GLY A 135 5.84 12.32 18.16
N HIS A 136 7.07 11.83 18.35
CA HIS A 136 7.80 11.92 19.62
C HIS A 136 8.52 13.27 19.84
N ALA A 137 8.50 14.17 18.85
CA ALA A 137 9.10 15.50 18.97
C ALA A 137 8.21 16.54 19.70
N ALA A 138 6.98 16.19 20.09
CA ALA A 138 6.13 17.00 20.98
C ALA A 138 5.11 16.09 21.71
N PRO A 139 5.12 16.04 23.06
CA PRO A 139 4.70 17.19 23.85
C PRO A 139 5.55 17.40 25.12
N ALA A 140 6.45 18.39 25.09
CA ALA A 140 7.04 18.96 26.30
C ALA A 140 6.65 20.44 26.39
N SER A 141 5.39 20.68 26.78
CA SER A 141 4.89 21.86 27.52
C SER A 141 3.48 22.24 27.08
N ARG A 142 2.48 21.72 27.78
CA ARG A 142 1.31 22.54 28.10
C ARG A 142 1.12 22.45 29.61
N ARG A 143 1.53 23.53 30.27
CA ARG A 143 1.06 23.89 31.61
C ARG A 143 -0.45 24.11 31.57
#